data_AF-A0A554GIU9-F1
#
_entry.id   AF-A0A554GIU9-F1
#
_cell.length_a   1.000
_cell.length_b   1.000
_cell.length_c   1.000
_cell.angle_alpha   90.00
_cell.angle_beta   90.00
_cell.angle_gamma   90.00
#
_symmetry.space_group_name_H-M   'P 1'
#
loop_
_entity.id
_entity.type
_entity.pdbx_description
1 polymer ?
#
loop_
_entity_poly.entity_id
_entity_poly.type
_entity_poly.pdbx_seq_one_letter_code
_entity_poly.pdbx_strand_id
1 'polypeptide(L)'
;MTAGVPTLLLLLAGAGTPHRLPHEVEAVKGLAAESGRPTSPTALEPRYLPTDTVESIVSPGERFRVHFTRQGPNAVPLTDADGNGVPDFVELVGRTYERVATFYAGLGFRLPPDDANTSQDDGGDGRFDVYLVDFALRGDGAFRQEVCLEGTTHCTGYMLQENDFTGYGYPSDAEAVETLASHEFFHAVQAAYRPDLGGIASEGTAVWATERFEPALDDLEGFTRYYMSSPDRSLLTDPTGPGVSFNYGAGLFFQFLGERFGDGVLVALLEESVRQPEARWPLLLDTCLRRDFASTFDAAFAQFATWNLGTGPRATPGGGYARGEGYAPVLTAEAGLPTSMTSVRVAAAASRLFEVPGGAPFVAATFEPDPGTDPAALHLLVAAVTDDAVLRVTRVDGPEALRAQVAAQDATRVVVAVVDGRSEGLGRYGRLCIAATGQDASCAPLQVPDAGTPDAGSPDGGSPDAGGADAGSPVEPGEDPRTPTSSGGCQTAGGPLSGALVALLLGRRLGRRRRSPAR
;
A
#
# COMPACT_ATOMS: atom_id res chain seq x y z
N MET A 1 19.97 -19.12 -50.00
CA MET A 1 20.11 -18.02 -49.02
C MET A 1 18.72 -17.60 -48.64
N THR A 2 18.31 -17.99 -47.44
CA THR A 2 16.94 -18.00 -46.92
C THR A 2 16.56 -16.64 -46.35
N ALA A 3 15.36 -16.17 -46.70
CA ALA A 3 14.76 -14.96 -46.16
C ALA A 3 14.28 -15.21 -44.71
N GLY A 4 14.68 -14.35 -43.79
CA GLY A 4 14.25 -14.37 -42.39
C GLY A 4 12.87 -13.75 -42.22
N VAL A 5 11.96 -14.51 -41.63
CA VAL A 5 10.63 -14.10 -41.17
C VAL A 5 10.82 -13.31 -39.86
N PRO A 6 10.24 -12.10 -39.70
CA PRO A 6 10.24 -11.43 -38.41
C PRO A 6 9.17 -12.09 -37.52
N THR A 7 9.62 -12.51 -36.34
CA THR A 7 8.81 -13.10 -35.27
C THR A 7 7.70 -12.15 -34.84
N LEU A 8 6.46 -12.54 -35.13
CA LEU A 8 5.26 -11.93 -34.59
C LEU A 8 5.15 -12.34 -33.12
N LEU A 9 5.25 -11.36 -32.22
CA LEU A 9 4.96 -11.54 -30.80
C LEU A 9 3.46 -11.83 -30.66
N LEU A 10 3.08 -13.10 -30.50
CA LEU A 10 1.72 -13.47 -30.12
C LEU A 10 1.50 -13.05 -28.66
N LEU A 11 0.74 -11.97 -28.46
CA LEU A 11 0.05 -11.71 -27.20
C LEU A 11 -0.99 -12.80 -27.01
N LEU A 12 -0.71 -13.72 -26.07
CA LEU A 12 -1.71 -14.62 -25.53
C LEU A 12 -2.72 -13.78 -24.74
N ALA A 13 -3.90 -13.55 -25.33
CA ALA A 13 -5.08 -13.08 -24.63
C ALA A 13 -5.56 -14.20 -23.71
N GLY A 14 -5.03 -14.23 -22.48
CA GLY A 14 -5.78 -14.77 -21.36
C GLY A 14 -6.93 -13.81 -21.06
N ALA A 15 -8.08 -14.33 -20.67
CA ALA A 15 -9.14 -13.54 -20.05
C ALA A 15 -8.60 -12.99 -18.72
N GLY A 16 -7.81 -11.92 -18.80
CA GLY A 16 -7.31 -11.16 -17.67
C GLY A 16 -8.31 -10.07 -17.35
N THR A 17 -8.61 -9.91 -16.07
CA THR A 17 -9.27 -8.71 -15.53
C THR A 17 -8.62 -7.46 -16.11
N PRO A 18 -9.41 -6.50 -16.64
CA PRO A 18 -8.88 -5.30 -17.27
C PRO A 18 -7.92 -4.56 -16.32
N HIS A 19 -6.81 -4.06 -16.88
CA HIS A 19 -5.83 -3.31 -16.11
C HIS A 19 -6.40 -1.93 -15.75
N ARG A 20 -6.59 -1.68 -14.44
CA ARG A 20 -6.95 -0.35 -13.95
C ARG A 20 -5.70 0.50 -13.76
N LEU A 21 -5.77 1.75 -14.23
CA LEU A 21 -4.72 2.75 -14.04
C LEU A 21 -5.00 3.52 -12.75
N PRO A 22 -3.96 4.04 -12.06
CA PRO A 22 -4.14 5.00 -10.96
C PRO A 22 -5.01 6.19 -11.38
N HIS A 23 -5.89 6.65 -10.48
CA HIS A 23 -6.77 7.80 -10.71
C HIS A 23 -5.98 9.11 -10.81
N GLU A 24 -4.90 9.21 -10.03
CA GLU A 24 -3.94 10.29 -10.10
C GLU A 24 -2.55 9.78 -10.51
N VAL A 25 -1.93 10.43 -11.51
CA VAL A 25 -0.52 10.22 -11.84
C VAL A 25 0.31 11.19 -11.01
N GLU A 26 0.89 10.66 -9.93
CA GLU A 26 1.87 11.29 -9.01
C GLU A 26 1.76 12.82 -8.95
N ALA A 27 0.88 13.32 -8.06
CA ALA A 27 0.91 14.71 -7.65
C ALA A 27 2.32 15.09 -7.22
N VAL A 28 2.78 16.26 -7.69
CA VAL A 28 3.94 16.92 -7.10
C VAL A 28 3.61 17.19 -5.63
N LYS A 29 4.09 16.33 -4.73
CA LYS A 29 4.00 16.54 -3.28
C LYS A 29 4.56 17.94 -2.96
N GLY A 30 3.71 18.80 -2.42
CA GLY A 30 4.13 20.04 -1.75
C GLY A 30 3.83 21.39 -2.41
N LEU A 31 2.89 21.52 -3.36
CA LEU A 31 2.62 22.81 -4.03
C LEU A 31 1.14 23.24 -4.15
N ALA A 32 0.18 22.51 -3.60
CA ALA A 32 -1.25 22.77 -3.85
C ALA A 32 -1.78 24.10 -3.26
N ALA A 33 -1.14 24.64 -2.21
CA ALA A 33 -1.60 25.87 -1.58
C ALA A 33 -1.35 27.16 -2.41
N GLU A 34 -0.51 27.11 -3.46
CA GLU A 34 -0.08 28.33 -4.17
C GLU A 34 -0.74 28.54 -5.54
N SER A 35 -1.42 27.54 -6.13
CA SER A 35 -1.94 27.67 -7.49
C SER A 35 -3.34 28.29 -7.58
N GLY A 36 -4.14 28.24 -6.52
CA GLY A 36 -5.55 28.66 -6.54
C GLY A 36 -6.46 27.65 -7.25
N ARG A 37 -7.78 27.85 -7.10
CA ARG A 37 -8.84 26.95 -7.62
C ARG A 37 -8.92 26.96 -9.15
N PRO A 38 -9.52 25.95 -9.81
CA PRO A 38 -9.55 25.81 -11.27
C PRO A 38 -10.16 26.98 -12.06
N THR A 39 -10.95 27.82 -11.40
CA THR A 39 -11.52 29.07 -11.92
C THR A 39 -10.50 30.21 -11.95
N SER A 40 -9.40 30.09 -11.21
CA SER A 40 -8.33 31.08 -11.16
C SER A 40 -7.45 31.05 -12.42
N PRO A 41 -7.15 32.22 -13.02
CA PRO A 41 -6.20 32.31 -14.14
C PRO A 41 -4.78 31.82 -13.82
N THR A 42 -4.42 31.71 -12.54
CA THR A 42 -3.09 31.25 -12.08
C THR A 42 -3.06 29.77 -11.69
N ALA A 43 -4.19 29.07 -11.78
CA ALA A 43 -4.26 27.65 -11.42
C ALA A 43 -3.32 26.79 -12.26
N LEU A 44 -2.82 25.72 -11.67
CA LEU A 44 -2.12 24.68 -12.40
C LEU A 44 -3.14 23.82 -13.14
N GLU A 45 -2.71 23.21 -14.25
CA GLU A 45 -3.57 22.24 -14.93
C GLU A 45 -3.80 21.00 -14.04
N PRO A 46 -4.98 20.37 -14.10
CA PRO A 46 -6.10 20.74 -14.97
C PRO A 46 -6.91 21.94 -14.43
N ARG A 47 -7.26 22.88 -15.30
CA ARG A 47 -8.05 24.08 -14.98
C ARG A 47 -8.96 24.52 -16.13
N TYR A 48 -9.90 25.43 -15.84
CA TYR A 48 -10.66 26.09 -16.90
C TYR A 48 -9.77 27.02 -17.73
N LEU A 49 -10.08 27.14 -19.01
CA LEU A 49 -9.42 28.13 -19.85
C LEU A 49 -9.90 29.53 -19.45
N PRO A 50 -9.06 30.57 -19.56
CA PRO A 50 -9.48 31.96 -19.28
C PRO A 50 -10.64 32.47 -20.15
N THR A 51 -10.96 31.76 -21.24
CA THR A 51 -12.07 32.06 -22.15
C THR A 51 -13.35 31.28 -21.83
N ASP A 52 -13.28 30.28 -20.95
CA ASP A 52 -14.43 29.46 -20.60
C ASP A 52 -15.43 30.29 -19.77
N THR A 53 -16.72 30.09 -20.05
CA THR A 53 -17.78 30.58 -19.16
C THR A 53 -18.11 29.46 -18.18
N VAL A 54 -17.67 29.60 -16.94
CA VAL A 54 -17.90 28.60 -15.89
C VAL A 54 -19.30 28.80 -15.29
N GLU A 55 -20.09 27.74 -15.35
CA GLU A 55 -21.40 27.61 -14.72
C GLU A 55 -21.26 26.75 -13.45
N SER A 56 -22.23 26.81 -12.54
CA SER A 56 -22.31 25.87 -11.43
C SER A 56 -23.73 25.58 -10.98
N ILE A 57 -23.92 24.40 -10.38
CA ILE A 57 -25.15 24.00 -9.70
C ILE A 57 -24.87 23.62 -8.25
N VAL A 58 -25.88 23.72 -7.40
CA VAL A 58 -25.86 23.16 -6.04
C VAL A 58 -26.45 21.76 -6.11
N SER A 59 -25.78 20.80 -5.47
CA SER A 59 -26.27 19.42 -5.37
C SER A 59 -27.61 19.36 -4.62
N PRO A 60 -28.46 18.34 -4.84
CA PRO A 60 -29.77 18.25 -4.18
C PRO A 60 -29.74 18.20 -2.64
N GLY A 61 -28.64 17.74 -2.04
CA GLY A 61 -28.44 17.72 -0.58
C GLY A 61 -27.72 18.95 -0.03
N GLU A 62 -27.46 19.95 -0.89
CA GLU A 62 -26.81 21.21 -0.57
C GLU A 62 -25.42 21.11 0.07
N ARG A 63 -24.73 19.97 0.01
CA ARG A 63 -23.34 19.85 0.48
C ARG A 63 -22.32 20.28 -0.56
N PHE A 64 -22.65 20.13 -1.83
CA PHE A 64 -21.71 20.32 -2.92
C PHE A 64 -22.13 21.41 -3.88
N ARG A 65 -21.14 22.10 -4.44
CA ARG A 65 -21.29 22.93 -5.61
C ARG A 65 -20.47 22.32 -6.76
N VAL A 66 -21.14 22.02 -7.87
CA VAL A 66 -20.51 21.43 -9.04
C VAL A 66 -20.29 22.52 -10.07
N HIS A 67 -19.04 22.80 -10.41
CA HIS A 67 -18.64 23.75 -11.44
C HIS A 67 -18.35 23.01 -12.74
N PHE A 68 -18.74 23.61 -13.86
CA PHE A 68 -18.54 23.05 -15.19
C PHE A 68 -18.51 24.15 -16.27
N THR A 69 -18.11 23.79 -17.49
CA THR A 69 -18.27 24.65 -18.68
C THR A 69 -18.92 23.85 -19.81
N ARG A 70 -19.54 24.56 -20.76
CA ARG A 70 -20.09 23.98 -22.00
C ARG A 70 -19.18 24.19 -23.21
N GLN A 71 -17.97 24.69 -22.98
CA GLN A 71 -17.08 25.19 -24.02
C GLN A 71 -15.67 24.63 -23.85
N GLY A 72 -14.94 24.58 -24.96
CA GLY A 72 -13.53 24.21 -24.96
C GLY A 72 -13.30 22.73 -24.61
N PRO A 73 -12.05 22.38 -24.26
CA PRO A 73 -11.67 21.02 -23.87
C PRO A 73 -12.37 20.55 -22.58
N ASN A 74 -12.65 21.46 -21.64
CA ASN A 74 -13.32 21.14 -20.37
C ASN A 74 -14.87 21.00 -20.50
N ALA A 75 -15.41 20.97 -21.73
CA ALA A 75 -16.85 20.95 -21.94
C ALA A 75 -17.45 19.62 -21.45
N VAL A 76 -18.44 19.68 -20.57
CA VAL A 76 -19.21 18.48 -20.17
C VAL A 76 -20.13 18.01 -21.31
N PRO A 77 -20.61 16.75 -21.31
CA PRO A 77 -21.67 16.30 -22.20
C PRO A 77 -22.91 17.20 -22.09
N LEU A 78 -23.41 17.71 -23.23
CA LEU A 78 -24.45 18.75 -23.25
C LEU A 78 -25.89 18.23 -23.20
N THR A 79 -26.08 16.90 -23.10
CA THR A 79 -27.42 16.30 -23.02
C THR A 79 -28.14 16.80 -21.77
N ASP A 80 -29.34 17.33 -21.97
CA ASP A 80 -30.28 17.80 -20.94
C ASP A 80 -31.65 17.24 -21.36
N ALA A 81 -31.95 16.03 -20.90
CA ALA A 81 -33.09 15.27 -21.41
C ALA A 81 -34.43 15.79 -20.87
N ASP A 82 -34.44 16.40 -19.69
CA ASP A 82 -35.64 16.95 -19.06
C ASP A 82 -35.87 18.44 -19.36
N GLY A 83 -34.89 19.11 -19.98
CA GLY A 83 -34.95 20.49 -20.42
C GLY A 83 -34.90 21.50 -19.27
N ASN A 84 -34.31 21.12 -18.13
CA ASN A 84 -34.24 21.96 -16.95
C ASN A 84 -33.11 23.01 -17.01
N GLY A 85 -32.28 22.95 -18.06
CA GLY A 85 -31.18 23.87 -18.32
C GLY A 85 -29.84 23.41 -17.76
N VAL A 86 -29.77 22.26 -17.09
CA VAL A 86 -28.55 21.67 -16.51
C VAL A 86 -28.24 20.37 -17.27
N PRO A 87 -27.00 20.13 -17.71
CA PRO A 87 -26.69 18.86 -18.36
C PRO A 87 -26.83 17.67 -17.39
N ASP A 88 -27.43 16.57 -17.87
CA ASP A 88 -27.74 15.36 -17.09
C ASP A 88 -26.50 14.79 -16.37
N PHE A 89 -25.33 14.90 -17.00
CA PHE A 89 -24.04 14.50 -16.43
C PHE A 89 -23.65 15.30 -15.19
N VAL A 90 -23.86 16.62 -15.20
CA VAL A 90 -23.54 17.50 -14.06
C VAL A 90 -24.46 17.19 -12.88
N GLU A 91 -25.73 16.91 -13.16
CA GLU A 91 -26.66 16.49 -12.11
C GLU A 91 -26.30 15.10 -11.54
N LEU A 92 -25.87 14.17 -12.40
CA LEU A 92 -25.38 12.85 -11.99
C LEU A 92 -24.21 13.00 -11.01
N VAL A 93 -23.23 13.83 -11.34
CA VAL A 93 -22.09 14.15 -10.44
C VAL A 93 -22.61 14.66 -9.10
N GLY A 94 -23.45 15.70 -9.09
CA GLY A 94 -23.98 16.28 -7.85
C GLY A 94 -24.76 15.27 -7.00
N ARG A 95 -25.58 14.41 -7.62
CA ARG A 95 -26.33 13.36 -6.91
C ARG A 95 -25.42 12.26 -6.35
N THR A 96 -24.36 11.88 -7.07
CA THR A 96 -23.45 10.83 -6.64
C THR A 96 -22.58 11.27 -5.48
N TYR A 97 -22.01 12.48 -5.50
CA TYR A 97 -21.25 13.02 -4.36
C TYR A 97 -22.10 13.09 -3.08
N GLU A 98 -23.39 13.45 -3.18
CA GLU A 98 -24.32 13.41 -2.04
C GLU A 98 -24.53 12.01 -1.47
N ARG A 99 -24.67 11.01 -2.36
CA ARG A 99 -24.79 9.59 -1.95
C ARG A 99 -23.53 9.13 -1.24
N VAL A 100 -22.35 9.41 -1.81
CA VAL A 100 -21.05 9.04 -1.25
C VAL A 100 -20.85 9.69 0.12
N ALA A 101 -21.10 11.00 0.25
CA ALA A 101 -20.96 11.70 1.52
C ALA A 101 -21.91 11.17 2.60
N THR A 102 -23.17 10.91 2.24
CA THR A 102 -24.15 10.31 3.15
C THR A 102 -23.71 8.91 3.58
N PHE A 103 -23.16 8.12 2.66
CA PHE A 103 -22.67 6.79 2.93
C PHE A 103 -21.49 6.80 3.91
N TYR A 104 -20.45 7.61 3.68
CA TYR A 104 -19.29 7.71 4.58
C TYR A 104 -19.66 8.26 5.96
N ALA A 105 -20.55 9.25 6.04
CA ALA A 105 -21.09 9.70 7.32
C ALA A 105 -21.86 8.58 8.04
N GLY A 106 -22.60 7.75 7.30
CA GLY A 106 -23.31 6.58 7.83
C GLY A 106 -22.39 5.48 8.37
N LEU A 107 -21.17 5.37 7.84
CA LEU A 107 -20.11 4.49 8.39
C LEU A 107 -19.42 5.08 9.63
N GLY A 108 -19.70 6.33 9.99
CA GLY A 108 -19.12 7.02 11.14
C GLY A 108 -17.89 7.87 10.82
N PHE A 109 -17.55 8.06 9.54
CA PHE A 109 -16.49 8.98 9.16
C PHE A 109 -16.91 10.44 9.36
N ARG A 110 -15.95 11.26 9.78
CA ARG A 110 -16.03 12.72 9.72
C ARG A 110 -15.90 13.14 8.26
N LEU A 111 -16.87 13.90 7.78
CA LEU A 111 -16.79 14.54 6.46
C LEU A 111 -15.85 15.75 6.51
N PRO A 112 -15.22 16.12 5.37
CA PRO A 112 -14.46 17.36 5.30
C PRO A 112 -15.33 18.58 5.67
N PRO A 113 -14.72 19.63 6.27
CA PRO A 113 -15.39 20.91 6.47
C PRO A 113 -15.95 21.46 5.16
N ASP A 114 -16.96 22.31 5.29
CA ASP A 114 -17.39 23.15 4.17
C ASP A 114 -16.36 24.25 3.86
N ASP A 115 -16.54 24.92 2.72
CA ASP A 115 -15.58 25.89 2.21
C ASP A 115 -15.77 27.29 2.83
N ALA A 116 -16.77 27.47 3.70
CA ALA A 116 -17.08 28.75 4.35
C ALA A 116 -15.93 29.31 5.20
N ASN A 117 -14.94 28.47 5.54
CA ASN A 117 -13.78 28.83 6.34
C ASN A 117 -12.48 28.96 5.52
N THR A 118 -12.52 28.87 4.17
CA THR A 118 -11.34 29.08 3.33
C THR A 118 -11.06 30.59 3.15
N SER A 119 -9.79 30.98 3.14
CA SER A 119 -9.39 32.39 3.32
C SER A 119 -9.24 33.21 2.03
N GLN A 120 -9.45 32.61 0.84
CA GLN A 120 -9.04 33.24 -0.43
C GLN A 120 -10.05 33.15 -1.58
N ASP A 121 -10.82 32.05 -1.69
CA ASP A 121 -11.90 31.83 -2.66
C ASP A 121 -12.67 30.58 -2.17
N ASP A 122 -13.96 30.70 -1.87
CA ASP A 122 -14.81 29.61 -1.34
C ASP A 122 -15.73 29.01 -2.41
N GLY A 123 -15.42 29.24 -3.70
CA GLY A 123 -16.24 28.78 -4.81
C GLY A 123 -17.59 29.51 -4.92
N GLY A 124 -17.81 30.52 -4.08
CA GLY A 124 -18.88 31.50 -4.18
C GLY A 124 -20.01 31.34 -3.15
N ASP A 125 -20.08 30.24 -2.41
CA ASP A 125 -21.16 30.02 -1.42
C ASP A 125 -20.79 29.15 -0.20
N GLY A 126 -19.51 28.83 -0.03
CA GLY A 126 -19.00 28.07 1.10
C GLY A 126 -19.40 26.59 1.11
N ARG A 127 -19.99 26.04 0.03
CA ARG A 127 -20.22 24.59 -0.11
C ARG A 127 -18.96 23.90 -0.61
N PHE A 128 -18.84 22.59 -0.40
CA PHE A 128 -17.67 21.85 -0.85
C PHE A 128 -17.65 21.76 -2.38
N ASP A 129 -16.58 22.24 -3.02
CA ASP A 129 -16.56 22.37 -4.48
C ASP A 129 -16.08 21.12 -5.22
N VAL A 130 -16.75 20.84 -6.34
CA VAL A 130 -16.39 19.83 -7.33
C VAL A 130 -16.22 20.51 -8.68
N TYR A 131 -15.03 20.43 -9.26
CA TYR A 131 -14.72 21.04 -10.56
C TYR A 131 -14.59 19.96 -11.64
N LEU A 132 -15.40 20.10 -12.70
CA LEU A 132 -15.35 19.23 -13.88
C LEU A 132 -14.39 19.80 -14.92
N VAL A 133 -13.23 19.17 -15.09
CA VAL A 133 -12.12 19.64 -15.95
C VAL A 133 -11.50 18.49 -16.74
N ASP A 134 -10.88 18.79 -17.89
CA ASP A 134 -10.23 17.81 -18.76
C ASP A 134 -8.84 17.47 -18.24
N PHE A 135 -8.63 16.21 -17.87
CA PHE A 135 -7.33 15.69 -17.45
C PHE A 135 -6.47 15.23 -18.63
N ALA A 136 -7.00 15.26 -19.86
CA ALA A 136 -6.33 14.89 -21.09
C ALA A 136 -5.72 13.47 -21.05
N LEU A 137 -6.48 12.51 -20.50
CA LEU A 137 -6.09 11.10 -20.36
C LEU A 137 -4.85 10.87 -19.48
N ARG A 138 -4.54 11.80 -18.57
CA ARG A 138 -3.39 11.70 -17.63
C ARG A 138 -3.77 11.40 -16.18
N GLY A 139 -5.05 11.31 -15.90
CA GLY A 139 -5.70 11.06 -14.61
C GLY A 139 -7.19 11.27 -14.83
N ASP A 140 -8.04 10.93 -13.87
CA ASP A 140 -9.50 11.08 -13.99
C ASP A 140 -10.15 11.75 -12.78
N GLY A 141 -9.37 12.00 -11.73
CA GLY A 141 -9.79 12.78 -10.58
C GLY A 141 -8.63 13.14 -9.67
N ALA A 142 -8.90 14.04 -8.73
CA ALA A 142 -8.00 14.34 -7.62
C ALA A 142 -8.71 15.13 -6.51
N PHE A 143 -8.37 14.86 -5.26
CA PHE A 143 -8.56 15.83 -4.16
C PHE A 143 -7.41 16.86 -4.11
N ARG A 144 -7.74 18.12 -3.85
CA ARG A 144 -6.78 19.21 -3.66
C ARG A 144 -7.00 19.89 -2.31
N GLN A 145 -6.13 19.59 -1.35
CA GLN A 145 -6.15 20.25 -0.05
C GLN A 145 -5.73 21.73 -0.17
N GLU A 146 -6.46 22.61 0.50
CA GLU A 146 -6.17 24.05 0.56
C GLU A 146 -5.74 24.52 1.95
N VAL A 147 -6.50 24.16 2.99
CA VAL A 147 -6.32 24.69 4.34
C VAL A 147 -6.60 23.64 5.41
N CYS A 148 -5.87 23.72 6.52
CA CYS A 148 -6.15 22.96 7.73
C CYS A 148 -6.66 23.91 8.82
N LEU A 149 -7.83 23.61 9.37
CA LEU A 149 -8.48 24.44 10.39
C LEU A 149 -7.85 24.25 11.78
N GLU A 150 -7.18 23.11 11.99
CA GLU A 150 -6.57 22.74 13.27
C GLU A 150 -5.13 22.23 13.05
N GLY A 151 -4.19 23.16 12.89
CA GLY A 151 -2.77 22.82 12.71
C GLY A 151 -2.53 22.02 11.42
N THR A 152 -2.20 20.73 11.55
CA THR A 152 -2.02 19.79 10.43
C THR A 152 -3.19 18.81 10.26
N THR A 153 -4.30 19.07 10.95
CA THR A 153 -5.50 18.23 10.99
C THR A 153 -6.72 19.05 10.61
N HIS A 154 -7.85 18.36 10.38
CA HIS A 154 -9.12 19.01 10.05
C HIS A 154 -9.00 19.91 8.82
N CYS A 155 -8.52 19.33 7.73
CA CYS A 155 -8.25 20.01 6.49
C CYS A 155 -9.41 19.91 5.51
N THR A 156 -9.55 20.94 4.67
CA THR A 156 -10.52 21.01 3.57
C THR A 156 -9.83 21.46 2.28
N GLY A 157 -10.57 21.40 1.18
CA GLY A 157 -10.12 21.69 -0.17
C GLY A 157 -11.24 21.43 -1.16
N TYR A 158 -10.90 21.04 -2.39
CA TYR A 158 -11.88 20.82 -3.45
C TYR A 158 -11.59 19.56 -4.25
N MET A 159 -12.61 19.07 -4.97
CA MET A 159 -12.47 17.97 -5.92
C MET A 159 -12.19 18.46 -7.33
N LEU A 160 -11.34 17.72 -8.03
CA LEU A 160 -11.24 17.71 -9.48
C LEU A 160 -11.77 16.38 -9.98
N GLN A 161 -12.59 16.40 -11.03
CA GLN A 161 -13.04 15.19 -11.72
C GLN A 161 -13.05 15.44 -13.21
N GLU A 162 -12.73 14.40 -13.98
CA GLU A 162 -12.83 14.38 -15.43
C GLU A 162 -14.24 14.82 -15.91
N ASN A 163 -14.27 15.69 -16.93
CA ASN A 163 -15.50 16.37 -17.36
C ASN A 163 -16.41 15.52 -18.27
N ASP A 164 -15.88 14.50 -18.96
CA ASP A 164 -16.70 13.68 -19.87
C ASP A 164 -16.33 12.19 -19.96
N PHE A 165 -15.22 11.77 -19.34
CA PHE A 165 -14.68 10.40 -19.32
C PHE A 165 -14.43 9.78 -20.71
N THR A 166 -14.41 10.57 -21.78
CA THR A 166 -14.20 10.10 -23.14
C THR A 166 -12.79 9.52 -23.28
N GLY A 167 -12.71 8.23 -23.61
CA GLY A 167 -11.45 7.53 -23.83
C GLY A 167 -10.83 6.88 -22.60
N TYR A 168 -11.48 6.97 -21.43
CA TYR A 168 -11.02 6.34 -20.18
C TYR A 168 -11.40 4.86 -20.04
N GLY A 169 -12.33 4.37 -20.88
CA GLY A 169 -12.70 2.95 -20.91
C GLY A 169 -13.66 2.52 -19.80
N TYR A 170 -14.27 3.46 -19.09
CA TYR A 170 -15.38 3.17 -18.19
C TYR A 170 -16.59 2.60 -18.95
N PRO A 171 -17.33 1.62 -18.38
CA PRO A 171 -18.51 1.06 -19.04
C PRO A 171 -19.66 2.06 -19.20
N SER A 172 -19.76 3.03 -18.30
CA SER A 172 -20.72 4.13 -18.38
C SER A 172 -20.25 5.35 -17.56
N ASP A 173 -20.82 6.52 -17.85
CA ASP A 173 -20.61 7.74 -17.05
C ASP A 173 -21.01 7.53 -15.58
N ALA A 174 -22.05 6.72 -15.32
CA ALA A 174 -22.50 6.42 -13.96
C ALA A 174 -21.41 5.67 -13.18
N GLU A 175 -20.85 4.61 -13.74
CA GLU A 175 -19.78 3.84 -13.10
C GLU A 175 -18.49 4.65 -12.96
N ALA A 176 -18.19 5.53 -13.93
CA ALA A 176 -17.05 6.44 -13.85
C ALA A 176 -17.21 7.42 -12.68
N VAL A 177 -18.35 8.12 -12.61
CA VAL A 177 -18.65 9.08 -11.54
C VAL A 177 -18.73 8.37 -10.18
N GLU A 178 -19.34 7.19 -10.08
CA GLU A 178 -19.41 6.43 -8.82
C GLU A 178 -18.04 5.99 -8.34
N THR A 179 -17.16 5.54 -9.22
CA THR A 179 -15.77 5.22 -8.89
C THR A 179 -15.06 6.47 -8.38
N LEU A 180 -15.02 7.54 -9.17
CA LEU A 180 -14.19 8.70 -8.87
C LEU A 180 -14.71 9.46 -7.66
N ALA A 181 -16.03 9.67 -7.56
CA ALA A 181 -16.60 10.37 -6.42
C ALA A 181 -16.35 9.60 -5.12
N SER A 182 -16.45 8.26 -5.13
CA SER A 182 -16.17 7.46 -3.93
C SER A 182 -14.68 7.45 -3.57
N HIS A 183 -13.78 7.21 -4.53
CA HIS A 183 -12.33 7.21 -4.30
C HIS A 183 -11.81 8.58 -3.85
N GLU A 184 -12.04 9.61 -4.65
CA GLU A 184 -11.44 10.93 -4.45
C GLU A 184 -12.05 11.66 -3.26
N PHE A 185 -13.37 11.54 -3.04
CA PHE A 185 -13.97 12.13 -1.84
C PHE A 185 -13.49 11.46 -0.55
N PHE A 186 -13.03 10.20 -0.60
CA PHE A 186 -12.43 9.57 0.55
C PHE A 186 -11.07 10.20 0.92
N HIS A 187 -10.32 10.75 -0.05
CA HIS A 187 -9.15 11.58 0.26
C HIS A 187 -9.54 12.88 1.01
N ALA A 188 -10.67 13.49 0.67
CA ALA A 188 -11.19 14.62 1.44
C ALA A 188 -11.62 14.20 2.87
N VAL A 189 -12.23 13.02 3.02
CA VAL A 189 -12.51 12.42 4.33
C VAL A 189 -11.22 12.20 5.12
N GLN A 190 -10.18 11.62 4.52
CA GLN A 190 -8.87 11.47 5.18
C GLN A 190 -8.32 12.81 5.65
N ALA A 191 -8.40 13.86 4.82
CA ALA A 191 -7.95 15.20 5.14
C ALA A 191 -8.72 15.85 6.31
N ALA A 192 -9.99 15.50 6.49
CA ALA A 192 -10.81 15.91 7.65
C ALA A 192 -10.24 15.39 8.99
N TYR A 193 -9.40 14.36 8.94
CA TYR A 193 -8.60 13.86 10.05
C TYR A 193 -7.16 14.33 9.92
N ARG A 194 -6.38 13.66 9.05
CA ARG A 194 -4.96 13.92 8.79
C ARG A 194 -4.60 13.50 7.34
N PRO A 195 -4.12 14.42 6.50
CA PRO A 195 -3.89 14.16 5.07
C PRO A 195 -2.63 13.32 4.76
N ASP A 196 -1.65 13.25 5.66
CA ASP A 196 -0.36 12.57 5.40
C ASP A 196 -0.27 11.22 6.13
N LEU A 197 -0.95 10.21 5.60
CA LEU A 197 -0.88 8.82 6.09
C LEU A 197 0.16 7.97 5.35
N GLY A 198 0.78 8.51 4.29
CA GLY A 198 1.61 7.75 3.34
C GLY A 198 0.79 7.17 2.19
N GLY A 199 1.44 6.90 1.05
CA GLY A 199 0.78 6.51 -0.20
C GLY A 199 0.00 5.21 -0.09
N ILE A 200 0.55 4.20 0.60
CA ILE A 200 -0.14 2.92 0.82
C ILE A 200 -1.45 3.09 1.58
N ALA A 201 -1.47 3.87 2.66
CA ALA A 201 -2.68 4.07 3.45
C ALA A 201 -3.66 5.03 2.76
N SER A 202 -3.16 6.09 2.13
CA SER A 202 -3.97 7.05 1.38
C SER A 202 -4.73 6.37 0.24
N GLU A 203 -4.02 5.79 -0.73
CA GLU A 203 -4.66 5.14 -1.88
C GLU A 203 -5.37 3.85 -1.49
N GLY A 204 -4.76 3.03 -0.63
CA GLY A 204 -5.32 1.75 -0.26
C GLY A 204 -6.65 1.89 0.47
N THR A 205 -6.81 2.88 1.36
CA THR A 205 -8.11 3.12 1.99
C THR A 205 -9.12 3.82 1.06
N ALA A 206 -8.68 4.58 0.06
CA ALA A 206 -9.57 5.13 -0.96
C ALA A 206 -10.14 4.02 -1.88
N VAL A 207 -9.31 3.08 -2.33
CA VAL A 207 -9.77 1.89 -3.09
C VAL A 207 -10.72 1.03 -2.24
N TRP A 208 -10.41 0.85 -0.95
CA TRP A 208 -11.33 0.19 -0.02
C TRP A 208 -12.68 0.92 0.06
N ALA A 209 -12.67 2.25 0.09
CA ALA A 209 -13.88 3.04 0.21
C ALA A 209 -14.77 2.92 -1.04
N THR A 210 -14.18 2.87 -2.24
CA THR A 210 -14.87 2.58 -3.51
C THR A 210 -15.57 1.22 -3.46
N GLU A 211 -14.82 0.16 -3.15
CA GLU A 211 -15.35 -1.21 -3.01
C GLU A 211 -16.47 -1.27 -1.96
N ARG A 212 -16.31 -0.52 -0.86
CA ARG A 212 -17.28 -0.51 0.23
C ARG A 212 -18.56 0.24 -0.13
N PHE A 213 -18.46 1.30 -0.94
CA PHE A 213 -19.59 2.12 -1.41
C PHE A 213 -20.43 1.39 -2.45
N GLU A 214 -19.79 0.89 -3.51
CA GLU A 214 -20.47 0.18 -4.61
C GLU A 214 -19.61 -1.00 -5.07
N PRO A 215 -19.80 -2.20 -4.47
CA PRO A 215 -19.06 -3.40 -4.86
C PRO A 215 -19.19 -3.73 -6.36
N ALA A 216 -20.30 -3.37 -7.01
CA ALA A 216 -20.50 -3.67 -8.42
C ALA A 216 -19.48 -3.00 -9.38
N LEU A 217 -18.67 -2.03 -8.91
CA LEU A 217 -17.68 -1.32 -9.71
C LEU A 217 -16.39 -2.12 -10.00
N ASP A 218 -16.16 -3.23 -9.30
CA ASP A 218 -14.97 -4.09 -9.40
C ASP A 218 -13.63 -3.31 -9.37
N ASP A 219 -13.58 -2.23 -8.58
CA ASP A 219 -12.43 -1.34 -8.49
C ASP A 219 -11.24 -2.02 -7.82
N LEU A 220 -11.48 -2.56 -6.63
CA LEU A 220 -10.47 -3.31 -5.89
C LEU A 220 -9.97 -4.52 -6.69
N GLU A 221 -10.87 -5.27 -7.33
CA GLU A 221 -10.57 -6.42 -8.20
C GLU A 221 -9.52 -6.05 -9.25
N GLY A 222 -9.73 -4.93 -9.96
CA GLY A 222 -8.81 -4.42 -10.98
C GLY A 222 -7.41 -4.08 -10.45
N PHE A 223 -7.30 -3.75 -9.16
CA PHE A 223 -6.04 -3.39 -8.51
C PHE A 223 -5.36 -4.52 -7.72
N THR A 224 -6.09 -5.56 -7.28
CA THR A 224 -5.55 -6.62 -6.39
C THR A 224 -4.27 -7.27 -6.92
N ARG A 225 -4.13 -7.42 -8.24
CA ARG A 225 -2.93 -7.97 -8.90
C ARG A 225 -1.65 -7.20 -8.58
N TYR A 226 -1.71 -5.90 -8.31
CA TYR A 226 -0.51 -5.11 -8.02
C TYR A 226 0.11 -5.46 -6.67
N TYR A 227 -0.72 -5.83 -5.68
CA TYR A 227 -0.23 -6.40 -4.42
C TYR A 227 0.12 -7.89 -4.57
N MET A 228 -0.80 -8.67 -5.16
CA MET A 228 -0.67 -10.13 -5.23
C MET A 228 0.49 -10.63 -6.09
N SER A 229 0.99 -9.82 -7.02
CA SER A 229 2.20 -10.13 -7.81
C SER A 229 3.51 -9.76 -7.10
N SER A 230 3.46 -9.09 -5.95
CA SER A 230 4.63 -8.71 -5.15
C SER A 230 4.33 -8.79 -3.65
N PRO A 231 3.84 -9.94 -3.14
CA PRO A 231 3.49 -10.09 -1.72
C PRO A 231 4.72 -9.97 -0.80
N ASP A 232 5.93 -10.04 -1.36
CA ASP A 232 7.21 -9.86 -0.68
C ASP A 232 7.63 -8.39 -0.52
N ARG A 233 6.89 -7.47 -1.13
CA ARG A 233 7.03 -6.04 -0.90
C ARG A 233 6.35 -5.66 0.42
N SER A 234 7.07 -4.87 1.22
CA SER A 234 6.61 -4.38 2.52
C SER A 234 5.48 -3.37 2.37
N LEU A 235 4.43 -3.50 3.18
CA LEU A 235 3.43 -2.45 3.37
C LEU A 235 3.97 -1.22 4.14
N LEU A 236 5.20 -1.28 4.63
CA LEU A 236 5.82 -0.20 5.42
C LEU A 236 6.63 0.77 4.56
N THR A 237 6.72 0.57 3.24
CA THR A 237 7.55 1.41 2.37
C THR A 237 6.77 1.79 1.13
N ASP A 238 6.44 3.09 1.03
CA ASP A 238 5.80 3.61 -0.18
C ASP A 238 6.72 3.39 -1.39
N PRO A 239 6.25 2.71 -2.44
CA PRO A 239 6.98 2.56 -3.69
C PRO A 239 7.04 3.90 -4.43
N THR A 240 8.12 4.10 -5.18
CA THR A 240 8.28 5.25 -6.07
C THR A 240 8.27 4.82 -7.54
N GLY A 241 7.96 5.76 -8.44
CA GLY A 241 7.95 5.51 -9.89
C GLY A 241 6.91 4.46 -10.32
N PRO A 242 7.24 3.49 -11.20
CA PRO A 242 6.25 2.56 -11.75
C PRO A 242 5.62 1.60 -10.71
N GLY A 243 6.10 1.63 -9.46
CA GLY A 243 5.56 0.81 -8.37
C GLY A 243 4.33 1.40 -7.67
N VAL A 244 3.90 2.64 -7.97
CA VAL A 244 2.80 3.33 -7.27
C VAL A 244 1.46 2.57 -7.30
N SER A 245 1.21 1.76 -8.33
CA SER A 245 0.02 0.90 -8.40
C SER A 245 -0.06 -0.13 -7.27
N PHE A 246 1.07 -0.44 -6.61
CA PHE A 246 1.06 -1.26 -5.40
C PHE A 246 0.30 -0.60 -4.25
N ASN A 247 0.24 0.74 -4.18
CA ASN A 247 -0.55 1.44 -3.15
C ASN A 247 -2.05 1.16 -3.32
N TYR A 248 -2.53 1.19 -4.56
CA TYR A 248 -3.91 0.81 -4.90
C TYR A 248 -4.17 -0.67 -4.62
N GLY A 249 -3.25 -1.55 -5.04
CA GLY A 249 -3.35 -2.99 -4.74
C GLY A 249 -3.33 -3.31 -3.25
N ALA A 250 -2.65 -2.50 -2.44
CA ALA A 250 -2.65 -2.62 -0.98
C ALA A 250 -4.03 -2.30 -0.36
N GLY A 251 -4.97 -1.76 -1.14
CA GLY A 251 -6.39 -1.70 -0.78
C GLY A 251 -6.95 -3.05 -0.33
N LEU A 252 -6.40 -4.16 -0.81
CA LEU A 252 -6.79 -5.49 -0.36
C LEU A 252 -6.52 -5.74 1.14
N PHE A 253 -5.46 -5.14 1.71
CA PHE A 253 -5.21 -5.22 3.15
C PHE A 253 -6.28 -4.47 3.94
N PHE A 254 -6.73 -3.31 3.45
CA PHE A 254 -7.78 -2.53 4.09
C PHE A 254 -9.16 -3.17 3.94
N GLN A 255 -9.43 -3.81 2.79
CA GLN A 255 -10.59 -4.69 2.61
C GLN A 255 -10.59 -5.85 3.60
N PHE A 256 -9.45 -6.52 3.78
CA PHE A 256 -9.31 -7.54 4.81
C PHE A 256 -9.66 -7.00 6.20
N LEU A 257 -9.14 -5.83 6.57
CA LEU A 257 -9.44 -5.24 7.88
C LEU A 257 -10.94 -4.96 8.03
N GLY A 258 -11.59 -4.38 7.03
CA GLY A 258 -13.02 -4.10 7.02
C GLY A 258 -13.87 -5.37 7.15
N GLU A 259 -13.59 -6.41 6.37
CA GLU A 259 -14.33 -7.67 6.45
C GLU A 259 -14.08 -8.42 7.77
N ARG A 260 -12.86 -8.36 8.30
CA ARG A 260 -12.46 -9.11 9.49
C ARG A 260 -12.89 -8.45 10.80
N PHE A 261 -12.80 -7.13 10.88
CA PHE A 261 -12.98 -6.36 12.12
C PHE A 261 -14.16 -5.39 12.04
N GLY A 262 -14.78 -5.23 10.88
CA GLY A 262 -15.81 -4.24 10.59
C GLY A 262 -15.22 -2.89 10.18
N ASP A 263 -16.02 -2.10 9.45
CA ASP A 263 -15.62 -0.79 8.89
C ASP A 263 -15.10 0.19 9.96
N GLY A 264 -15.53 0.04 11.21
CA GLY A 264 -15.09 0.86 12.34
C GLY A 264 -13.58 0.82 12.62
N VAL A 265 -12.85 -0.19 12.13
CA VAL A 265 -11.37 -0.23 12.27
C VAL A 265 -10.69 0.86 11.42
N LEU A 266 -11.26 1.22 10.27
CA LEU A 266 -10.76 2.30 9.41
C LEU A 266 -11.08 3.66 10.05
N VAL A 267 -12.26 3.82 10.66
CA VAL A 267 -12.60 5.02 11.45
C VAL A 267 -11.63 5.19 12.61
N ALA A 268 -11.37 4.11 13.37
CA ALA A 268 -10.43 4.14 14.50
C ALA A 268 -9.01 4.51 14.07
N LEU A 269 -8.54 4.00 12.92
CA LEU A 269 -7.25 4.36 12.34
C LEU A 269 -7.15 5.87 12.05
N LEU A 270 -8.16 6.45 11.39
CA LEU A 270 -8.17 7.89 11.08
C LEU A 270 -8.27 8.74 12.35
N GLU A 271 -9.08 8.35 13.34
CA GLU A 271 -9.12 9.02 14.63
C GLU A 271 -7.78 8.97 15.38
N GLU A 272 -7.11 7.81 15.36
CA GLU A 272 -5.81 7.65 16.00
C GLU A 272 -4.73 8.49 15.33
N SER A 273 -4.85 8.71 14.02
CA SER A 273 -3.94 9.60 13.29
C SER A 273 -3.98 11.05 13.81
N VAL A 274 -5.12 11.50 14.34
CA VAL A 274 -5.28 12.81 14.97
C VAL A 274 -4.68 12.82 16.37
N ARG A 275 -4.83 11.72 17.12
CA ARG A 275 -4.26 11.58 18.48
C ARG A 275 -2.73 11.48 18.46
N GLN A 276 -2.17 10.89 17.40
CA GLN A 276 -0.74 10.65 17.23
C GLN A 276 -0.27 11.11 15.83
N PRO A 277 -0.20 12.43 15.57
CA PRO A 277 0.07 12.97 14.24
C PRO A 277 1.46 12.61 13.70
N GLU A 278 2.43 12.35 14.58
CA GLU A 278 3.81 11.97 14.20
C GLU A 278 3.96 10.47 13.90
N ALA A 279 2.98 9.65 14.26
CA ALA A 279 3.07 8.21 14.08
C ALA A 279 2.66 7.78 12.65
N ARG A 280 3.40 6.80 12.13
CA ARG A 280 3.12 6.17 10.85
C ARG A 280 1.91 5.25 10.96
N TRP A 281 1.14 5.13 9.89
CA TRP A 281 -0.11 4.37 9.86
C TRP A 281 -0.04 2.93 10.41
N PRO A 282 1.05 2.13 10.25
CA PRO A 282 1.09 0.78 10.80
C PRO A 282 1.10 0.76 12.33
N LEU A 283 1.74 1.75 12.96
CA LEU A 283 1.80 1.90 14.41
C LEU A 283 0.46 2.42 14.97
N LEU A 284 -0.19 3.32 14.24
CA LEU A 284 -1.55 3.78 14.53
C LEU A 284 -2.53 2.59 14.51
N LEU A 285 -2.45 1.77 13.46
CA LEU A 285 -3.29 0.59 13.31
C LEU A 285 -3.02 -0.44 14.41
N ASP A 286 -1.76 -0.73 14.74
CA ASP A 286 -1.43 -1.64 15.85
C ASP A 286 -2.02 -1.14 17.18
N THR A 287 -1.96 0.17 17.43
CA THR A 287 -2.56 0.81 18.61
C THR A 287 -4.07 0.57 18.66
N CYS A 288 -4.77 0.80 17.54
CA CYS A 288 -6.22 0.61 17.44
C CYS A 288 -6.61 -0.87 17.61
N LEU A 289 -5.91 -1.76 16.91
CA LEU A 289 -6.17 -3.20 16.96
C LEU A 289 -6.06 -3.76 18.39
N ARG A 290 -5.05 -3.31 19.15
CA ARG A 290 -4.86 -3.69 20.55
C ARG A 290 -5.95 -3.15 21.46
N ARG A 291 -6.32 -1.88 21.26
CA ARG A 291 -7.27 -1.18 22.13
C ARG A 291 -8.70 -1.67 21.91
N ASP A 292 -9.11 -1.82 20.66
CA ASP A 292 -10.53 -1.88 20.28
C ASP A 292 -10.94 -3.22 19.66
N PHE A 293 -9.99 -4.01 19.13
CA PHE A 293 -10.31 -5.19 18.29
C PHE A 293 -9.69 -6.51 18.79
N ALA A 294 -9.11 -6.53 20.00
CA ALA A 294 -8.46 -7.70 20.60
C ALA A 294 -7.46 -8.39 19.66
N SER A 295 -6.71 -7.59 18.90
CA SER A 295 -5.75 -8.05 17.89
C SER A 295 -4.47 -7.21 17.96
N THR A 296 -3.54 -7.48 17.05
CA THR A 296 -2.33 -6.70 16.81
C THR A 296 -2.13 -6.58 15.30
N PHE A 297 -1.30 -5.65 14.85
CA PHE A 297 -0.91 -5.58 13.44
C PHE A 297 -0.30 -6.91 12.99
N ASP A 298 0.51 -7.52 13.83
CA ASP A 298 1.13 -8.84 13.62
C ASP A 298 0.09 -9.95 13.36
N ALA A 299 -0.85 -10.13 14.28
CA ALA A 299 -1.89 -11.15 14.14
C ALA A 299 -2.80 -10.88 12.94
N ALA A 300 -3.14 -9.61 12.70
CA ALA A 300 -3.94 -9.20 11.54
C ALA A 300 -3.20 -9.49 10.22
N PHE A 301 -1.91 -9.17 10.13
CA PHE A 301 -1.12 -9.38 8.92
C PHE A 301 -0.88 -10.87 8.63
N ALA A 302 -0.66 -11.69 9.67
CA ALA A 302 -0.58 -13.15 9.51
C ALA A 302 -1.90 -13.76 9.00
N GLN A 303 -3.03 -13.25 9.48
CA GLN A 303 -4.36 -13.68 9.03
C GLN A 303 -4.64 -13.22 7.59
N PHE A 304 -4.27 -11.99 7.25
CA PHE A 304 -4.32 -11.46 5.88
C PHE A 304 -3.52 -12.33 4.90
N ALA A 305 -2.28 -12.67 5.25
CA ALA A 305 -1.46 -13.58 4.44
C ALA A 305 -2.10 -14.96 4.26
N THR A 306 -2.86 -15.44 5.26
CA THR A 306 -3.61 -16.68 5.17
C THR A 306 -4.80 -16.55 4.22
N TRP A 307 -5.57 -15.45 4.28
CA TRP A 307 -6.70 -15.19 3.38
C TRP A 307 -6.26 -15.08 1.92
N ASN A 308 -5.07 -14.52 1.67
CA ASN A 308 -4.51 -14.40 0.32
C ASN A 308 -4.23 -15.74 -0.37
N LEU A 309 -4.18 -16.86 0.37
CA LEU A 309 -4.07 -18.20 -0.21
C LEU A 309 -5.36 -18.67 -0.90
N GLY A 310 -6.51 -18.11 -0.49
CA GLY A 310 -7.85 -18.45 -0.95
C GLY A 310 -8.47 -17.34 -1.81
N THR A 311 -7.70 -16.76 -2.73
CA THR A 311 -8.22 -15.81 -3.73
C THR A 311 -8.24 -16.43 -5.13
N GLY A 312 -8.94 -15.77 -6.05
CA GLY A 312 -9.11 -16.21 -7.42
C GLY A 312 -9.79 -17.58 -7.48
N PRO A 313 -9.29 -18.52 -8.31
CA PRO A 313 -9.86 -19.86 -8.40
C PRO A 313 -9.90 -20.64 -7.07
N ARG A 314 -9.02 -20.31 -6.10
CA ARG A 314 -8.95 -21.00 -4.80
C ARG A 314 -9.91 -20.43 -3.76
N ALA A 315 -10.68 -19.39 -4.10
CA ALA A 315 -11.65 -18.81 -3.21
C ALA A 315 -12.77 -19.80 -2.88
N THR A 316 -13.06 -19.92 -1.59
CA THR A 316 -14.13 -20.81 -1.09
C THR A 316 -15.06 -20.03 -0.17
N PRO A 317 -16.39 -20.26 -0.25
CA PRO A 317 -17.34 -19.57 0.61
C PRO A 317 -17.00 -19.75 2.11
N GLY A 318 -16.86 -18.65 2.83
CA GLY A 318 -16.51 -18.65 4.26
C GLY A 318 -15.04 -18.95 4.58
N GLY A 319 -14.19 -19.13 3.57
CA GLY A 319 -12.75 -19.42 3.71
C GLY A 319 -11.84 -18.18 3.71
N GLY A 320 -12.38 -16.98 3.59
CA GLY A 320 -11.63 -15.73 3.47
C GLY A 320 -12.56 -14.58 3.07
N TYR A 321 -12.13 -13.81 2.08
CA TYR A 321 -12.90 -12.69 1.55
C TYR A 321 -14.25 -13.11 0.99
N ALA A 322 -15.29 -12.30 1.21
CA ALA A 322 -16.61 -12.51 0.65
C ALA A 322 -16.59 -12.56 -0.90
N ARG A 323 -15.71 -11.75 -1.51
CA ARG A 323 -15.54 -11.64 -2.97
C ARG A 323 -14.20 -12.16 -3.46
N GLY A 324 -13.58 -13.08 -2.71
CA GLY A 324 -12.23 -13.58 -3.00
C GLY A 324 -12.04 -14.17 -4.41
N GLU A 325 -13.11 -14.65 -5.05
CA GLU A 325 -13.07 -15.19 -6.42
C GLU A 325 -12.69 -14.13 -7.46
N GLY A 326 -13.07 -12.86 -7.25
CA GLY A 326 -12.72 -11.73 -8.12
C GLY A 326 -11.30 -11.21 -7.91
N TYR A 327 -10.64 -11.60 -6.81
CA TYR A 327 -9.30 -11.11 -6.48
C TYR A 327 -8.21 -11.95 -7.15
N ALA A 328 -7.12 -11.30 -7.54
CA ALA A 328 -5.99 -12.00 -8.15
C ALA A 328 -5.41 -13.08 -7.20
N PRO A 329 -4.97 -14.24 -7.74
CA PRO A 329 -4.27 -15.23 -6.93
C PRO A 329 -2.90 -14.70 -6.50
N VAL A 330 -2.49 -15.03 -5.27
CA VAL A 330 -1.16 -14.65 -4.75
C VAL A 330 -0.04 -15.34 -5.54
N LEU A 331 0.97 -14.57 -5.92
CA LEU A 331 2.13 -15.08 -6.65
C LEU A 331 3.02 -15.92 -5.72
N THR A 332 3.41 -17.09 -6.22
CA THR A 332 4.31 -18.02 -5.54
C THR A 332 5.52 -18.33 -6.41
N ALA A 333 6.67 -18.61 -5.79
CA ALA A 333 7.84 -19.12 -6.49
C ALA A 333 7.83 -20.66 -6.48
N GLU A 334 7.86 -21.30 -7.65
CA GLU A 334 7.96 -22.76 -7.74
C GLU A 334 9.28 -23.29 -7.18
N ALA A 335 9.23 -24.41 -6.46
CA ALA A 335 10.40 -25.13 -5.98
C ALA A 335 10.20 -26.65 -6.05
N GLY A 336 11.31 -27.39 -6.18
CA GLY A 336 11.31 -28.86 -6.12
C GLY A 336 11.32 -29.39 -4.68
N LEU A 337 11.14 -30.71 -4.53
CA LEU A 337 11.28 -31.41 -3.25
C LEU A 337 12.41 -32.45 -3.29
N PRO A 338 13.24 -32.54 -2.23
CA PRO A 338 13.36 -31.57 -1.14
C PRO A 338 14.07 -30.28 -1.61
N THR A 339 13.84 -29.16 -0.93
CA THR A 339 14.55 -27.90 -1.20
C THR A 339 15.05 -27.24 0.09
N SER A 340 16.24 -26.65 0.02
CA SER A 340 16.87 -25.92 1.12
C SER A 340 17.42 -24.61 0.57
N MET A 341 16.96 -23.51 1.13
CA MET A 341 17.35 -22.14 0.75
C MET A 341 18.11 -21.54 1.92
N THR A 342 19.40 -21.28 1.71
CA THR A 342 20.31 -20.84 2.77
C THR A 342 20.04 -19.44 3.27
N SER A 343 19.38 -18.60 2.48
CA SER A 343 19.04 -17.22 2.87
C SER A 343 17.79 -16.76 2.12
N VAL A 344 16.68 -16.70 2.84
CA VAL A 344 15.39 -16.14 2.40
C VAL A 344 15.15 -14.86 3.16
N ARG A 345 15.02 -13.74 2.44
CA ARG A 345 14.68 -12.44 3.01
C ARG A 345 13.17 -12.26 3.05
N VAL A 346 12.62 -11.97 4.22
CA VAL A 346 11.23 -11.55 4.43
C VAL A 346 11.23 -10.12 4.95
N ALA A 347 10.61 -9.19 4.21
CA ALA A 347 10.47 -7.81 4.67
C ALA A 347 9.39 -7.73 5.77
N ALA A 348 9.48 -6.75 6.67
CA ALA A 348 8.42 -6.50 7.64
C ALA A 348 7.11 -6.10 6.92
N ALA A 349 5.96 -6.54 7.43
CA ALA A 349 4.65 -6.47 6.76
C ALA A 349 4.70 -6.98 5.31
N ALA A 350 5.32 -8.14 5.10
CA ALA A 350 5.37 -8.84 3.81
C ALA A 350 5.37 -10.37 3.97
N SER A 351 5.12 -11.06 2.86
CA SER A 351 5.12 -12.53 2.78
C SER A 351 6.03 -13.04 1.68
N ARG A 352 6.82 -14.08 1.96
CA ARG A 352 7.58 -14.83 0.96
C ARG A 352 6.94 -16.19 0.74
N LEU A 353 6.42 -16.44 -0.47
CA LEU A 353 5.67 -17.65 -0.78
C LEU A 353 6.40 -18.52 -1.80
N PHE A 354 6.40 -19.83 -1.54
CA PHE A 354 6.91 -20.87 -2.40
C PHE A 354 5.84 -21.91 -2.63
N GLU A 355 5.83 -22.54 -3.80
CA GLU A 355 4.92 -23.63 -4.14
C GLU A 355 5.72 -24.89 -4.50
N VAL A 356 5.35 -26.03 -3.91
CA VAL A 356 5.96 -27.34 -4.16
C VAL A 356 4.89 -28.37 -4.55
N PRO A 357 5.26 -29.50 -5.19
CA PRO A 357 4.31 -30.56 -5.52
C PRO A 357 3.59 -31.12 -4.29
N GLY A 358 2.29 -31.38 -4.43
CA GLY A 358 1.50 -32.18 -3.48
C GLY A 358 1.63 -33.70 -3.74
N GLY A 359 0.69 -34.48 -3.22
CA GLY A 359 0.59 -35.94 -3.39
C GLY A 359 1.41 -36.78 -2.40
N ALA A 360 2.39 -36.19 -1.70
CA ALA A 360 3.09 -36.87 -0.61
C ALA A 360 2.18 -37.02 0.63
N PRO A 361 2.39 -38.01 1.52
CA PRO A 361 1.61 -38.14 2.75
C PRO A 361 1.61 -36.84 3.58
N PHE A 362 2.79 -36.26 3.81
CA PHE A 362 2.95 -34.92 4.37
C PHE A 362 4.06 -34.16 3.65
N VAL A 363 3.91 -32.83 3.65
CA VAL A 363 4.97 -31.87 3.34
C VAL A 363 5.21 -31.04 4.59
N ALA A 364 6.47 -30.91 4.97
CA ALA A 364 6.93 -30.12 6.10
C ALA A 364 7.81 -28.96 5.61
N ALA A 365 7.75 -27.85 6.33
CA ALA A 365 8.65 -26.73 6.15
C ALA A 365 9.21 -26.27 7.49
N THR A 366 10.43 -25.74 7.46
CA THR A 366 11.07 -25.11 8.60
C THR A 366 11.69 -23.78 8.19
N PHE A 367 11.48 -22.73 8.98
CA PHE A 367 12.19 -21.47 8.83
C PHE A 367 13.02 -21.19 10.09
N GLU A 368 14.33 -21.04 9.90
CA GLU A 368 15.28 -20.73 10.96
C GLU A 368 15.86 -19.34 10.70
N PRO A 369 15.46 -18.31 11.45
CA PRO A 369 16.03 -16.97 11.34
C PRO A 369 17.54 -16.97 11.59
N ASP A 370 18.26 -16.05 10.96
CA ASP A 370 19.70 -15.91 11.17
C ASP A 370 20.03 -15.65 12.66
N PRO A 371 21.16 -16.19 13.18
CA PRO A 371 21.53 -16.03 14.59
C PRO A 371 21.48 -14.57 15.07
N GLY A 372 20.86 -14.34 16.22
CA GLY A 372 20.67 -12.99 16.79
C GLY A 372 19.43 -12.25 16.26
N THR A 373 18.69 -12.85 15.31
CA THR A 373 17.39 -12.34 14.88
C THR A 373 16.31 -12.74 15.89
N ASP A 374 15.56 -11.78 16.41
CA ASP A 374 14.36 -12.04 17.21
C ASP A 374 13.28 -12.71 16.33
N PRO A 375 12.80 -13.92 16.65
CA PRO A 375 11.78 -14.61 15.88
C PRO A 375 10.34 -14.14 16.16
N ALA A 376 10.11 -13.24 17.12
CA ALA A 376 8.77 -12.69 17.36
C ALA A 376 8.16 -12.08 16.10
N ALA A 377 6.85 -12.25 15.89
CA ALA A 377 6.13 -11.77 14.69
C ALA A 377 6.57 -12.43 13.36
N LEU A 378 7.30 -13.54 13.41
CA LEU A 378 7.47 -14.42 12.25
C LEU A 378 6.43 -15.55 12.30
N HIS A 379 5.87 -15.85 11.13
CA HIS A 379 4.91 -16.93 10.96
C HIS A 379 5.32 -17.81 9.79
N LEU A 380 5.05 -19.10 9.92
CA LEU A 380 5.19 -20.08 8.87
C LEU A 380 3.82 -20.67 8.55
N LEU A 381 3.36 -20.48 7.31
CA LEU A 381 2.17 -21.09 6.76
C LEU A 381 2.58 -22.25 5.86
N VAL A 382 1.93 -23.40 6.02
CA VAL A 382 2.05 -24.55 5.11
C VAL A 382 0.63 -24.98 4.75
N ALA A 383 0.24 -24.71 3.50
CA ALA A 383 -1.11 -24.89 3.01
C ALA A 383 -1.15 -25.95 1.91
N ALA A 384 -2.00 -26.96 2.09
CA ALA A 384 -2.28 -27.93 1.05
C ALA A 384 -3.43 -27.38 0.18
N VAL A 385 -3.21 -27.30 -1.13
CA VAL A 385 -4.13 -26.65 -2.07
C VAL A 385 -4.35 -27.52 -3.31
N THR A 386 -5.50 -27.32 -3.95
CA THR A 386 -5.74 -27.70 -5.35
C THR A 386 -5.62 -26.45 -6.23
N ASP A 387 -5.93 -26.60 -7.52
CA ASP A 387 -5.97 -25.46 -8.45
C ASP A 387 -7.13 -24.50 -8.11
N ASP A 388 -8.10 -25.00 -7.35
CA ASP A 388 -9.45 -24.48 -7.16
C ASP A 388 -9.91 -24.46 -5.69
N ALA A 389 -9.06 -24.84 -4.73
CA ALA A 389 -9.39 -24.75 -3.31
C ALA A 389 -8.15 -24.72 -2.40
N VAL A 390 -8.29 -24.06 -1.24
CA VAL A 390 -7.42 -24.30 -0.09
C VAL A 390 -8.01 -25.43 0.75
N LEU A 391 -7.33 -26.58 0.82
CA LEU A 391 -7.83 -27.76 1.54
C LEU A 391 -7.61 -27.64 3.05
N ARG A 392 -6.43 -27.12 3.44
CA ARG A 392 -6.00 -27.01 4.83
C ARG A 392 -4.78 -26.12 4.94
N VAL A 393 -4.68 -25.39 6.05
CA VAL A 393 -3.55 -24.52 6.38
C VAL A 393 -3.06 -24.86 7.78
N THR A 394 -1.76 -25.17 7.90
CA THR A 394 -1.07 -25.21 9.18
C THR A 394 -0.30 -23.90 9.33
N ARG A 395 -0.57 -23.15 10.41
CA ARG A 395 0.19 -21.96 10.79
C ARG A 395 0.93 -22.21 12.08
N VAL A 396 2.20 -21.85 12.11
CA VAL A 396 3.03 -21.83 13.33
C VAL A 396 3.58 -20.43 13.50
N ASP A 397 3.52 -19.94 14.73
CA ASP A 397 3.90 -18.59 15.11
C ASP A 397 5.17 -18.63 15.96
N GLY A 398 6.03 -17.61 15.83
CA GLY A 398 7.20 -17.43 16.68
C GLY A 398 6.83 -17.18 18.15
N PRO A 399 7.78 -17.30 19.10
CA PRO A 399 9.24 -17.18 18.90
C PRO A 399 10.02 -18.50 18.83
N GLU A 400 9.35 -19.66 18.84
CA GLU A 400 10.04 -20.96 18.77
C GLU A 400 10.51 -21.30 17.34
N ALA A 401 11.18 -22.44 17.18
CA ALA A 401 11.58 -22.93 15.85
C ALA A 401 10.33 -23.12 14.98
N LEU A 402 10.20 -22.30 13.93
CA LEU A 402 9.07 -22.35 13.01
C LEU A 402 9.16 -23.64 12.20
N ARG A 403 8.35 -24.64 12.59
CA ARG A 403 8.25 -25.94 11.92
C ARG A 403 6.80 -26.30 11.77
N ALA A 404 6.35 -26.42 10.54
CA ALA A 404 4.98 -26.73 10.23
C ALA A 404 4.93 -27.86 9.21
N GLN A 405 3.89 -28.69 9.30
CA GLN A 405 3.63 -29.71 8.31
C GLN A 405 2.15 -29.76 8.00
N VAL A 406 1.83 -30.24 6.81
CA VAL A 406 0.46 -30.44 6.36
C VAL A 406 0.38 -31.80 5.69
N ALA A 407 -0.73 -32.51 5.87
CA ALA A 407 -1.00 -33.65 5.00
C ALA A 407 -1.03 -33.12 3.54
N ALA A 408 -0.55 -33.87 2.56
CA ALA A 408 -0.51 -33.39 1.17
C ALA A 408 -1.04 -34.39 0.14
N GLN A 409 -1.56 -35.53 0.60
CA GLN A 409 -1.95 -36.67 -0.24
C GLN A 409 -3.04 -36.37 -1.27
N ASP A 410 -3.99 -35.49 -0.94
CA ASP A 410 -5.12 -35.07 -1.78
C ASP A 410 -4.89 -33.69 -2.44
N ALA A 411 -3.72 -33.09 -2.22
CA ALA A 411 -3.38 -31.76 -2.73
C ALA A 411 -2.62 -31.86 -4.04
N THR A 412 -2.89 -30.95 -4.99
CA THR A 412 -2.08 -30.84 -6.21
C THR A 412 -0.77 -30.11 -5.93
N ARG A 413 -0.79 -29.20 -4.95
CA ARG A 413 0.32 -28.34 -4.54
C ARG A 413 0.33 -28.11 -3.03
N VAL A 414 1.49 -27.73 -2.50
CA VAL A 414 1.64 -27.19 -1.16
C VAL A 414 2.27 -25.81 -1.26
N VAL A 415 1.60 -24.80 -0.71
CA VAL A 415 2.12 -23.43 -0.60
C VAL A 415 2.76 -23.26 0.77
N VAL A 416 4.02 -22.82 0.78
CA VAL A 416 4.77 -22.49 2.00
C VAL A 416 5.01 -20.99 2.03
N ALA A 417 4.51 -20.30 3.05
CA ALA A 417 4.72 -18.87 3.21
C ALA A 417 5.46 -18.56 4.51
N VAL A 418 6.53 -17.76 4.42
CA VAL A 418 7.15 -17.12 5.58
C VAL A 418 6.66 -15.68 5.63
N VAL A 419 6.03 -15.30 6.74
CA VAL A 419 5.38 -14.00 6.93
C VAL A 419 6.07 -13.27 8.07
N ASP A 420 6.36 -11.98 7.89
CA ASP A 420 6.85 -11.10 8.95
C ASP A 420 5.77 -10.05 9.24
N GLY A 421 5.05 -10.22 10.34
CA GLY A 421 3.93 -9.39 10.75
C GLY A 421 4.33 -8.12 11.51
N ARG A 422 5.60 -7.73 11.52
CA ARG A 422 5.99 -6.48 12.20
C ARG A 422 5.45 -5.25 11.49
N SER A 423 5.01 -4.29 12.29
CA SER A 423 4.60 -2.94 11.85
C SER A 423 5.79 -1.98 11.64
N GLU A 424 7.02 -2.44 11.89
CA GLU A 424 8.25 -1.67 11.72
C GLU A 424 9.49 -2.54 11.41
N GLY A 425 10.54 -1.88 10.91
CA GLY A 425 11.80 -2.53 10.53
C GLY A 425 11.92 -2.82 9.03
N LEU A 426 13.09 -3.35 8.62
CA LEU A 426 13.42 -3.54 7.21
C LEU A 426 13.03 -4.94 6.71
N GLY A 427 13.66 -5.96 7.26
CA GLY A 427 13.42 -7.35 6.89
C GLY A 427 14.42 -8.26 7.59
N ARG A 428 14.04 -9.53 7.70
CA ARG A 428 14.84 -10.58 8.33
C ARG A 428 15.26 -11.61 7.30
N TYR A 429 16.37 -12.26 7.59
CA TYR A 429 16.91 -13.35 6.80
C TYR A 429 16.85 -14.63 7.62
N GLY A 430 16.73 -15.75 6.93
CA GLY A 430 16.79 -17.06 7.56
C GLY A 430 16.85 -18.18 6.53
N ARG A 431 17.12 -19.38 7.02
CA ARG A 431 17.16 -20.59 6.22
C ARG A 431 15.76 -21.20 6.14
N LEU A 432 15.27 -21.41 4.92
CA LEU A 432 14.02 -22.12 4.66
C LEU A 432 14.35 -23.53 4.15
N CYS A 433 13.69 -24.54 4.70
CA CYS A 433 13.77 -25.92 4.23
C CYS A 433 12.36 -26.46 4.02
N ILE A 434 12.13 -27.18 2.92
CA ILE A 434 10.84 -27.79 2.57
C ILE A 434 11.10 -29.22 2.09
N ALA A 435 10.44 -30.20 2.69
CA ALA A 435 10.59 -31.62 2.33
C ALA A 435 9.27 -32.39 2.48
N ALA A 436 9.12 -33.45 1.69
CA ALA A 436 8.11 -34.47 1.93
C ALA A 436 8.60 -35.49 2.96
N THR A 437 7.68 -36.14 3.68
CA THR A 437 8.00 -37.18 4.67
C THR A 437 8.98 -38.20 4.10
N GLY A 438 10.12 -38.41 4.78
CA GLY A 438 11.16 -39.36 4.37
C GLY A 438 12.21 -38.79 3.40
N GLN A 439 12.08 -37.51 3.00
CA GLN A 439 13.10 -36.77 2.23
C GLN A 439 13.83 -35.71 3.08
N ASP A 440 13.64 -35.73 4.40
CA ASP A 440 14.11 -34.69 5.34
C ASP A 440 15.63 -34.65 5.53
N ALA A 441 16.39 -35.61 4.97
CA ALA A 441 17.84 -35.71 5.16
C ALA A 441 18.60 -34.45 4.70
N SER A 442 18.11 -33.75 3.66
CA SER A 442 18.68 -32.45 3.21
C SER A 442 18.13 -31.24 3.98
N CYS A 443 17.07 -31.44 4.76
CA CYS A 443 16.42 -30.44 5.62
C CYS A 443 16.82 -30.61 7.10
N ALA A 444 17.75 -31.52 7.39
CA ALA A 444 18.34 -31.65 8.72
C ALA A 444 19.03 -30.33 9.13
N PRO A 445 19.03 -29.98 10.42
CA PRO A 445 19.85 -28.88 10.92
C PRO A 445 21.30 -29.09 10.48
N LEU A 446 21.95 -28.05 9.92
CA LEU A 446 23.39 -28.09 9.76
C LEU A 446 23.97 -28.20 11.18
N GLN A 447 24.60 -29.33 11.51
CA GLN A 447 25.35 -29.44 12.74
C GLN A 447 26.42 -28.34 12.71
N VAL A 448 26.33 -27.41 13.65
CA VAL A 448 27.45 -26.52 13.96
C VAL A 448 28.65 -27.43 14.26
N PRO A 449 29.80 -27.30 13.61
CA PRO A 449 30.94 -28.13 13.94
C PRO A 449 31.24 -27.93 15.42
N ASP A 450 31.17 -29.02 16.19
CA ASP A 450 31.55 -29.03 17.60
C ASP A 450 32.92 -28.37 17.72
N ALA A 451 32.97 -27.24 18.45
CA ALA A 451 34.23 -26.74 18.96
C ALA A 451 34.78 -27.86 19.85
N GLY A 452 35.81 -28.54 19.35
CA GLY A 452 36.32 -29.79 19.90
C GLY A 452 36.44 -29.73 21.43
N THR A 453 35.92 -30.77 22.07
CA THR A 453 36.19 -31.07 23.47
C THR A 453 37.71 -31.08 23.71
N PRO A 454 38.24 -30.32 24.67
CA PRO A 454 39.63 -30.50 25.10
C PRO A 454 39.75 -31.87 25.76
N ASP A 455 40.75 -32.65 25.35
CA ASP A 455 41.14 -33.91 26.00
C ASP A 455 41.35 -33.69 27.50
N ALA A 456 40.44 -34.23 28.31
CA ALA A 456 40.67 -34.41 29.74
C ALA A 456 41.55 -35.66 29.93
N GLY A 457 42.85 -35.45 30.14
CA GLY A 457 43.78 -36.49 30.53
C GLY A 457 43.37 -37.17 31.84
N SER A 458 43.64 -38.47 31.92
CA SER A 458 43.42 -39.32 33.10
C SER A 458 44.13 -38.81 34.37
N PRO A 459 43.54 -39.03 35.56
CA PRO A 459 44.11 -38.58 36.83
C PRO A 459 45.07 -39.61 37.42
N ASP A 460 46.28 -39.17 37.82
CA ASP A 460 47.14 -39.90 38.74
C ASP A 460 47.10 -39.23 40.12
N GLY A 461 46.80 -40.06 41.12
CA GLY A 461 46.61 -39.67 42.51
C GLY A 461 47.93 -39.44 43.26
N GLY A 462 47.93 -38.39 44.08
CA GLY A 462 48.94 -38.12 45.09
C GLY A 462 48.45 -37.02 46.03
N SER A 463 48.44 -37.32 47.32
CA SER A 463 48.12 -36.42 48.44
C SER A 463 49.11 -36.76 49.57
N PRO A 464 49.29 -35.95 50.63
CA PRO A 464 49.06 -34.51 50.82
C PRO A 464 50.35 -33.80 51.32
N ASP A 465 50.33 -32.46 51.48
CA ASP A 465 51.10 -31.82 52.56
C ASP A 465 50.48 -30.48 52.98
N ALA A 466 50.71 -30.16 54.26
CA ALA A 466 49.97 -29.22 55.10
C ALA A 466 50.61 -27.82 55.25
N GLY A 467 49.83 -26.86 55.77
CA GLY A 467 50.27 -25.56 56.33
C GLY A 467 50.04 -24.37 55.38
N GLY A 468 49.56 -23.20 55.79
CA GLY A 468 49.15 -22.64 57.07
C GLY A 468 48.47 -21.28 56.82
N ALA A 469 47.78 -20.75 57.83
CA ALA A 469 47.16 -19.42 57.84
C ALA A 469 48.21 -18.30 57.98
N ASP A 470 47.97 -17.09 57.46
CA ASP A 470 47.75 -15.89 58.29
C ASP A 470 47.44 -14.60 57.48
N ALA A 471 46.96 -13.61 58.23
CA ALA A 471 46.30 -12.35 57.90
C ALA A 471 47.09 -11.25 57.16
N GLY A 472 46.35 -10.23 56.67
CA GLY A 472 46.90 -8.90 56.37
C GLY A 472 46.00 -7.98 55.52
N SER A 473 45.20 -7.12 56.16
CA SER A 473 44.61 -5.87 55.59
C SER A 473 45.60 -4.69 55.78
N PRO A 474 45.22 -3.41 55.57
CA PRO A 474 44.70 -2.69 54.39
C PRO A 474 45.52 -1.39 54.10
N VAL A 475 45.35 -0.72 52.94
CA VAL A 475 45.63 0.74 52.80
C VAL A 475 44.78 1.35 51.66
N GLU A 476 43.89 2.30 51.98
CA GLU A 476 43.61 3.48 51.14
C GLU A 476 44.45 4.66 51.66
N PRO A 477 44.70 5.74 50.88
CA PRO A 477 43.82 6.92 51.04
C PRO A 477 43.69 7.90 49.84
N GLY A 478 42.59 8.65 49.84
CA GLY A 478 42.48 10.08 49.45
C GLY A 478 42.49 10.38 47.95
N GLU A 479 41.90 11.45 47.42
CA GLU A 479 41.26 12.65 47.97
C GLU A 479 40.58 13.32 46.76
N ASP A 480 39.36 13.86 46.94
CA ASP A 480 38.73 14.78 45.97
C ASP A 480 39.20 16.21 46.30
N PRO A 481 39.53 17.05 45.30
CA PRO A 481 38.72 18.27 45.20
C PRO A 481 38.59 18.91 43.80
N ARG A 482 37.43 19.59 43.62
CA ARG A 482 37.19 20.88 42.93
C ARG A 482 37.00 20.91 41.40
N THR A 483 35.79 21.31 41.01
CA THR A 483 35.39 22.00 39.75
C THR A 483 36.13 23.35 39.56
N PRO A 484 36.40 23.85 38.32
CA PRO A 484 35.36 24.53 37.50
C PRO A 484 35.51 24.45 35.94
N THR A 485 34.37 24.68 35.26
CA THR A 485 34.14 25.30 33.93
C THR A 485 35.17 25.15 32.78
N SER A 486 34.73 24.71 31.59
CA SER A 486 34.90 25.41 30.29
C SER A 486 34.76 24.47 29.07
N SER A 487 34.05 24.99 28.05
CA SER A 487 34.26 24.83 26.60
C SER A 487 34.16 23.46 25.92
N GLY A 488 33.17 23.36 25.03
CA GLY A 488 33.12 22.36 23.97
C GLY A 488 31.97 22.63 22.99
N GLY A 489 31.91 23.83 22.42
CA GLY A 489 31.11 24.10 21.22
C GLY A 489 31.79 23.56 19.95
N CYS A 490 31.09 23.75 18.83
CA CYS A 490 31.45 23.46 17.44
C CYS A 490 30.97 22.10 16.90
N GLN A 491 30.44 21.97 15.69
CA GLN A 491 30.15 22.94 14.63
C GLN A 491 29.30 22.22 13.56
N THR A 492 28.36 22.96 13.00
CA THR A 492 27.80 22.72 11.67
C THR A 492 28.88 22.89 10.61
N ALA A 493 29.02 21.91 9.72
CA ALA A 493 29.64 22.05 8.40
C ALA A 493 28.79 21.20 7.43
N GLY A 494 28.31 21.65 6.28
CA GLY A 494 28.75 22.78 5.46
C GLY A 494 29.56 22.30 4.26
N GLY A 495 28.88 21.66 3.29
CA GLY A 495 29.29 21.52 1.88
C GLY A 495 30.34 20.44 1.53
N PRO A 496 30.57 20.16 0.22
CA PRO A 496 30.14 20.94 -0.94
C PRO A 496 29.39 20.17 -2.05
N LEU A 497 28.64 20.96 -2.83
CA LEU A 497 28.25 20.70 -4.21
C LEU A 497 29.50 20.49 -5.09
N SER A 498 29.49 19.49 -5.96
CA SER A 498 30.26 19.47 -7.21
C SER A 498 29.71 18.45 -8.21
N GLY A 499 28.98 18.97 -9.20
CA GLY A 499 29.29 18.82 -10.63
C GLY A 499 29.22 17.44 -11.30
N ALA A 500 28.20 17.24 -12.13
CA ALA A 500 28.37 16.63 -13.44
C ALA A 500 27.38 17.24 -14.43
N LEU A 501 27.90 18.13 -15.27
CA LEU A 501 27.26 18.75 -16.42
C LEU A 501 27.97 18.19 -17.65
N VAL A 502 27.32 17.35 -18.46
CA VAL A 502 27.71 17.11 -19.85
C VAL A 502 26.47 17.03 -20.75
N ALA A 503 26.48 17.96 -21.69
CA ALA A 503 25.65 18.26 -22.84
C ALA A 503 25.08 17.10 -23.68
N LEU A 504 23.89 17.35 -24.25
CA LEU A 504 23.55 17.02 -25.64
C LEU A 504 22.56 18.05 -26.20
N LEU A 505 23.11 19.10 -26.81
CA LEU A 505 22.42 19.97 -27.78
C LEU A 505 23.26 20.00 -29.05
N LEU A 506 22.68 19.60 -30.17
CA LEU A 506 22.77 20.29 -31.47
C LEU A 506 22.02 19.50 -32.55
N GLY A 507 21.11 20.17 -33.26
CA GLY A 507 20.50 19.60 -34.45
C GLY A 507 19.25 20.31 -35.01
N ARG A 508 19.16 21.66 -34.96
CA ARG A 508 18.16 22.39 -35.77
C ARG A 508 18.75 23.66 -36.38
N ARG A 509 18.30 23.93 -37.62
CA ARG A 509 18.50 25.08 -38.55
C ARG A 509 19.58 24.79 -39.62
N LEU A 510 19.37 24.97 -40.92
CA LEU A 510 18.42 25.78 -41.71
C LEU A 510 18.30 25.19 -43.14
N GLY A 511 17.12 25.32 -43.75
CA GLY A 511 16.89 25.01 -45.16
C GLY A 511 15.73 25.81 -45.74
N ARG A 512 15.84 27.14 -45.78
CA ARG A 512 14.94 28.03 -46.54
C ARG A 512 15.20 27.81 -48.05
N ARG A 513 14.19 27.38 -48.81
CA ARG A 513 14.08 27.67 -50.25
C ARG A 513 12.66 28.14 -50.58
N ARG A 514 12.57 29.42 -50.93
CA ARG A 514 11.46 30.01 -51.70
C ARG A 514 11.51 29.49 -53.13
N ARG A 515 10.37 29.08 -53.69
CA ARG A 515 10.02 29.25 -55.10
C ARG A 515 8.55 29.65 -55.21
N SER A 516 8.32 30.66 -56.04
CA SER A 516 7.10 31.40 -56.35
C SER A 516 5.98 30.56 -57.04
N PRO A 517 4.76 31.11 -57.20
CA PRO A 517 3.55 30.36 -57.51
C PRO A 517 3.34 30.16 -59.02
N ALA A 518 2.51 29.18 -59.37
CA ALA A 518 1.96 29.03 -60.71
C ALA A 518 0.44 29.27 -60.66
N ARG A 519 0.07 30.38 -61.31
CA ARG A 519 -1.23 30.81 -61.84
C ARG A 519 -2.36 31.17 -60.88
#